data_AF-A0A6A0AJL1-F1
#
_entry.id   AF-A0A6A0AJL1-F1
#
_cell.length_a   1.000
_cell.length_b   1.000
_cell.length_c   1.000
_cell.angle_alpha   90.00
_cell.angle_beta   90.00
_cell.angle_gamma   90.00
#
_symmetry.space_group_name_H-M   'P 1'
#
loop_
_entity.id
_entity.type
_entity.pdbx_description
1 polymer ?
#
loop_
_entity_poly.entity_id
_entity_poly.type
_entity_poly.pdbx_seq_one_letter_code
_entity_poly.pdbx_strand_id
1 'polypeptide(L)' 'VQRPGVAEAIAMDVFILRWLAALARRWGRLNTDLPSLVDEWASSLFRELDYRREALNAQRFKTLFSHMQEVYV' A
#
# COMPACT_ATOMS: atom_id res chain seq x y z
N VAL A 1 -10.26 -11.74 5.47
CA VAL A 1 -11.52 -10.97 5.66
C VAL A 1 -11.14 -9.53 5.93
N GLN A 2 -11.68 -8.58 5.17
CA GLN A 2 -11.40 -7.17 5.38
C GLN A 2 -12.16 -6.67 6.61
N ARG A 3 -11.50 -5.88 7.47
CA ARG A 3 -12.19 -5.26 8.61
C ARG A 3 -13.11 -4.15 8.09
N PRO A 4 -14.36 -4.05 8.57
CA PRO A 4 -15.23 -2.95 8.21
C PRO A 4 -14.59 -1.62 8.65
N GLY A 5 -14.65 -0.60 7.81
CA GLY A 5 -14.07 0.72 8.11
C GLY A 5 -12.55 0.84 7.89
N VAL A 6 -11.88 -0.19 7.36
CA VAL A 6 -10.40 -0.18 7.23
C VAL A 6 -9.91 0.88 6.24
N ALA A 7 -10.66 1.15 5.17
CA ALA A 7 -10.27 2.13 4.17
C ALA A 7 -10.34 3.55 4.74
N GLU A 8 -11.36 3.83 5.55
CA GLU A 8 -11.56 5.10 6.25
C GLU A 8 -10.49 5.31 7.33
N ALA A 9 -10.16 4.26 8.09
CA ALA A 9 -9.07 4.31 9.07
C ALA A 9 -7.72 4.59 8.38
N ILE A 10 -7.41 3.88 7.31
CA ILE A 10 -6.19 4.10 6.53
C ILE A 10 -6.15 5.51 5.92
N ALA A 11 -7.28 6.01 5.39
CA ALA A 11 -7.35 7.36 4.85
C ALA A 11 -7.05 8.42 5.93
N MET A 12 -7.57 8.25 7.14
CA MET A 12 -7.28 9.12 8.28
C MET A 12 -5.80 9.07 8.65
N ASP A 13 -5.23 7.87 8.74
CA ASP A 13 -3.81 7.70 9.09
C ASP A 13 -2.90 8.35 8.06
N VAL A 14 -3.18 8.16 6.76
CA VAL A 14 -2.44 8.80 5.66
C VAL A 14 -2.54 10.33 5.74
N PHE A 15 -3.71 10.87 6.06
CA PHE A 15 -3.89 12.31 6.24
C PHE A 15 -3.01 12.86 7.38
N ILE A 16 -3.01 12.19 8.53
CA ILE A 16 -2.18 12.58 9.68
C ILE A 16 -0.69 12.45 9.32
N LEU A 17 -0.27 11.36 8.70
CA LEU A 17 1.12 11.13 8.28
C LEU A 17 1.60 12.19 7.29
N ARG A 18 0.76 12.59 6.32
CA ARG A 18 1.08 13.64 5.37
C ARG A 18 1.30 14.98 6.07
N TRP A 19 0.47 15.30 7.06
CA TRP A 19 0.63 16.50 7.87
C TRP A 19 1.93 16.47 8.68
N LEU A 20 2.23 15.35 9.33
CA LEU A 20 3.49 15.14 10.05
C LEU A 20 4.71 15.22 9.13
N ALA A 21 4.62 14.69 7.91
CA ALA A 21 5.68 14.77 6.91
C ALA A 21 5.97 16.22 6.48
N ALA A 22 4.92 17.03 6.31
CA ALA A 22 5.08 18.46 6.02
C ALA A 22 5.76 19.20 7.19
N LEU A 23 5.38 18.86 8.43
CA LEU A 23 6.02 19.41 9.62
C LEU A 23 7.49 18.99 9.72
N ALA A 24 7.78 17.69 9.55
CA ALA A 24 9.14 17.16 9.59
C ALA A 24 10.04 17.79 8.52
N ARG A 25 9.52 17.99 7.29
CA ARG A 25 10.25 18.70 6.22
C ARG A 25 10.58 20.13 6.62
N ARG A 26 9.62 20.87 7.17
CA ARG A 26 9.79 22.27 7.60
C ARG A 26 10.79 22.43 8.74
N TRP A 27 10.76 21.53 9.72
CA TRP A 27 11.58 21.65 10.94
C TRP A 27 12.94 20.94 10.82
N GLY A 28 13.01 19.85 10.06
CA GLY A 28 14.21 19.03 9.90
C GLY A 28 15.15 19.48 8.77
N ARG A 29 14.82 20.54 8.02
CA ARG A 29 15.60 21.02 6.86
C ARG A 29 15.95 19.90 5.86
N LEU A 30 15.02 18.96 5.68
CA LEU A 30 15.22 17.82 4.80
C LEU A 30 15.08 18.26 3.34
N ASN A 31 16.00 17.82 2.49
CA ASN A 31 15.92 18.05 1.04
C ASN A 31 14.92 17.10 0.36
N THR A 32 14.45 16.08 1.07
CA THR A 32 13.49 15.10 0.57
C THR A 32 12.06 15.63 0.68
N ASP A 33 11.27 15.42 -0.36
CA ASP A 33 9.84 15.72 -0.35
C ASP A 33 9.04 14.63 0.38
N LEU A 34 9.09 14.67 1.72
CA LEU A 34 8.41 13.68 2.57
C LEU A 34 6.90 13.58 2.30
N PRO A 35 6.13 14.68 2.11
CA PRO A 35 4.72 14.58 1.74
C PRO A 35 4.49 13.74 0.48
N SER A 36 5.29 13.94 -0.56
CA SER A 36 5.17 13.17 -1.81
C SER A 36 5.52 11.70 -1.60
N LEU A 37 6.50 11.39 -0.75
CA LEU A 37 6.81 10.01 -0.37
C LEU A 37 5.63 9.33 0.36
N VAL A 38 4.96 10.05 1.26
CA VAL A 38 3.75 9.55 1.94
C VAL A 38 2.62 9.31 0.95
N ASP A 39 2.42 10.20 -0.03
CA ASP A 39 1.39 10.03 -1.07
C ASP A 39 1.66 8.77 -1.93
N GLU A 40 2.92 8.50 -2.30
CA GLU A 40 3.29 7.29 -3.05
C GLU A 40 3.08 6.01 -2.23
N TRP A 41 3.54 6.02 -0.98
CA TRP A 41 3.35 4.90 -0.05
C TRP A 41 1.85 4.60 0.17
N ALA A 42 1.05 5.64 0.43
CA ALA A 42 -0.40 5.53 0.60
C ALA A 42 -1.07 4.94 -0.65
N SER A 43 -0.69 5.40 -1.84
CA SER A 43 -1.20 4.84 -3.09
C SER A 43 -0.92 3.33 -3.20
N SER A 44 0.25 2.86 -2.75
CA SER A 44 0.55 1.43 -2.70
C SER A 44 -0.30 0.68 -1.70
N LEU A 45 -0.45 1.22 -0.49
CA LEU A 45 -1.28 0.63 0.55
C LEU A 45 -2.74 0.48 0.11
N PHE A 46 -3.31 1.49 -0.55
CA PHE A 46 -4.67 1.40 -1.10
C PHE A 46 -4.80 0.36 -2.23
N ARG A 47 -3.74 0.15 -3.03
CA ARG A 47 -3.75 -0.93 -4.04
C ARG A 47 -3.76 -2.31 -3.39
N GLU A 48 -3.09 -2.49 -2.25
CA GLU A 48 -3.04 -3.75 -1.51
C GLU A 48 -4.39 -4.12 -0.87
N LEU A 49 -5.28 -3.15 -0.65
CA LEU A 49 -6.64 -3.41 -0.15
C LEU A 49 -7.55 -4.10 -1.19
N ASP A 50 -7.15 -4.12 -2.48
CA ASP A 50 -7.90 -4.81 -3.52
C ASP A 50 -7.60 -6.32 -3.53
N TYR A 51 -8.21 -7.03 -2.59
CA TYR A 51 -8.11 -8.49 -2.50
C TYR A 51 -8.69 -9.23 -3.71
N ARG A 52 -9.55 -8.59 -4.52
CA ARG A 52 -10.04 -9.21 -5.76
C ARG A 52 -8.93 -9.27 -6.79
N ARG A 53 -8.19 -8.16 -6.95
CA ARG A 53 -7.01 -8.11 -7.80
C ARG A 53 -5.92 -9.06 -7.30
N GLU A 54 -5.72 -9.15 -5.98
CA GLU A 54 -4.79 -10.11 -5.39
C GLU A 54 -5.18 -11.56 -5.72
N ALA A 55 -6.47 -11.92 -5.55
CA ALA A 55 -6.97 -13.24 -5.88
C ALA A 55 -6.81 -13.58 -7.37
N LEU A 56 -7.07 -12.62 -8.27
CA LEU A 56 -6.86 -12.80 -9.71
C LEU A 56 -5.37 -13.01 -10.04
N ASN A 57 -4.48 -12.25 -9.40
CA ASN A 57 -3.04 -12.42 -9.57
C ASN A 57 -2.57 -13.80 -9.06
N ALA A 58 -3.10 -14.25 -7.92
CA ALA A 58 -2.81 -15.57 -7.36
C ALA A 58 -3.27 -16.71 -8.28
N GLN A 59 -4.49 -16.60 -8.85
CA GLN A 59 -4.99 -17.56 -9.84
C GLN A 59 -4.12 -17.58 -11.10
N ARG A 60 -3.78 -16.41 -11.64
CA ARG A 60 -2.89 -16.31 -12.81
C ARG A 60 -1.52 -16.90 -12.53
N PHE A 61 -0.96 -16.64 -11.35
CA PHE A 61 0.32 -17.20 -10.94
C PHE A 61 0.22 -18.73 -10.86
N LYS A 62 -0.82 -19.28 -10.23
CA LYS A 62 -1.06 -20.72 -10.17
C LYS A 62 -1.13 -21.36 -11.57
N THR A 63 -1.79 -20.70 -12.53
CA THR A 63 -1.81 -21.18 -13.93
C THR A 63 -0.45 -21.10 -14.59
N LEU A 64 0.31 -20.02 -14.39
CA LEU A 64 1.63 -19.85 -15.00
C LEU A 64 2.66 -20.83 -14.46
N PHE A 65 2.56 -21.21 -13.18
CA PHE A 65 3.53 -22.07 -12.50
C PHE A 65 3.02 -23.50 -12.27
N SER A 66 1.88 -23.88 -12.85
CA SER A 66 1.26 -25.20 -12.65
C SER A 66 2.13 -26.39 -13.05
N HIS A 67 3.18 -26.15 -13.83
CA HIS A 67 4.10 -27.17 -14.34
C HIS A 67 5.41 -27.26 -13.53
N MET A 68 5.63 -26.38 -12.55
CA MET A 68 6.82 -26.41 -11.69
C MET A 68 6.45 -27.05 -10.35
N GLN A 69 7.02 -28.21 -10.06
CA GLN A 69 6.71 -28.96 -8.83
C GLN A 69 7.26 -28.28 -7.57
N GLU A 70 8.20 -27.34 -7.71
CA GLU A 70 8.78 -26.57 -6.59
C GLU A 70 7.97 -25.33 -6.20
N VAL A 71 6.97 -24.92 -7.00
CA VAL A 71 6.23 -23.66 -6.80
C VAL A 71 4.76 -23.94 -6.48
N TYR A 72 4.32 -23.51 -5.29
CA TYR A 72 2.94 -23.65 -4.81
C TYR A 72 2.34 -22.29 -4.43
N VAL A 73 1.04 -22.11 -4.71
CA VAL A 73 0.22 -20.93 -4.35
C VAL A 73 -1.12 -21.37 -3.78
#